data_AF-A0A4Q5L8Z6-F1
#
_entry.id   AF-A0A4Q5L8Z6-F1
#
_cell.length_a   1.000
_cell.length_b   1.000
_cell.length_c   1.000
_cell.angle_alpha   90.00
_cell.angle_beta   90.00
_cell.angle_gamma   90.00
#
_symmetry.space_group_name_H-M   'P 1'
#
loop_
_entity.id
_entity.type
_entity.pdbx_description
1 polymer ?
#
loop_
_entity_poly.entity_id
_entity_poly.type
_entity_poly.pdbx_seq_one_letter_code
_entity_poly.pdbx_strand_id
1 'polypeptide(L)'
;MKHVVYLSRAVRPLTDQDLQHLLDQSRHDNARNGITGVLFYSHGNIAQLFEGEDAIADTLFARIAQDGRHSHVRKLIDKPITTRSFSDWSMAFHPLATEGFEALQGFLLPHHIPPAPSSLPIADALLVELVRLAVFGPDPAQPYQHTLPSAP
;
A
#
# COMPACT_ATOMS: atom_id res chain seq x y z
N MET A 1 5.89 15.52 -6.27
CA MET A 1 5.28 14.18 -6.20
C MET A 1 5.57 13.49 -4.87
N LYS A 2 4.63 12.65 -4.45
CA LYS A 2 4.68 11.86 -3.22
C LYS A 2 4.25 10.43 -3.50
N HIS A 3 4.51 9.57 -2.52
CA HIS A 3 3.81 8.30 -2.44
C HIS A 3 3.04 8.17 -1.13
N VAL A 4 1.95 7.42 -1.19
CA VAL A 4 1.06 7.20 -0.06
C VAL A 4 0.85 5.71 0.09
N VAL A 5 0.96 5.22 1.33
CA VAL A 5 0.62 3.85 1.69
C VAL A 5 -0.48 3.89 2.73
N TYR A 6 -1.53 3.09 2.52
CA TYR A 6 -2.59 2.94 3.51
C TYR A 6 -3.05 1.49 3.63
N LEU A 7 -3.64 1.19 4.79
CA LEU A 7 -4.37 -0.04 5.08
C LEU A 7 -5.84 0.26 5.31
N SER A 8 -6.71 -0.66 4.96
CA SER A 8 -8.13 -0.61 5.29
C SER A 8 -8.75 -2.01 5.33
N ARG A 9 -10.03 -2.06 5.69
CA ARG A 9 -10.83 -3.29 5.71
C ARG A 9 -12.09 -3.12 4.87
N ALA A 10 -12.27 -3.97 3.88
CA ALA A 10 -13.49 -4.03 3.09
C ALA A 10 -14.70 -4.25 4.01
N VAL A 11 -15.80 -3.52 3.78
CA VAL A 11 -17.02 -3.64 4.61
C VAL A 11 -17.71 -5.00 4.44
N ARG A 12 -17.49 -5.63 3.28
CA ARG A 12 -17.82 -7.02 2.98
C ARG A 12 -16.65 -7.62 2.20
N PRO A 13 -16.43 -8.95 2.25
CA PRO A 13 -15.51 -9.59 1.33
C PRO A 13 -15.83 -9.20 -0.12
N LEU A 14 -14.82 -8.72 -0.84
CA LEU A 14 -14.92 -8.43 -2.25
C LEU A 14 -14.88 -9.74 -3.01
N THR A 15 -15.85 -9.93 -3.90
CA THR A 15 -15.82 -11.02 -4.88
C THR A 15 -14.77 -10.72 -5.95
N ASP A 16 -14.38 -11.73 -6.73
CA ASP A 16 -13.47 -11.53 -7.87
C ASP A 16 -14.04 -10.50 -8.86
N GLN A 17 -15.36 -10.47 -9.05
CA GLN A 17 -16.02 -9.48 -9.88
C GLN A 17 -15.96 -8.07 -9.27
N ASP A 18 -16.19 -7.93 -7.96
CA ASP A 18 -16.03 -6.63 -7.28
C ASP A 18 -14.60 -6.10 -7.41
N LEU A 19 -13.61 -6.98 -7.25
CA LEU A 19 -12.18 -6.64 -7.41
C LEU A 19 -11.87 -6.24 -8.84
N GLN A 20 -12.34 -6.98 -9.84
CA GLN A 20 -12.13 -6.64 -11.25
C GLN A 20 -12.69 -5.25 -11.57
N HIS A 21 -13.93 -4.96 -11.15
CA HIS A 21 -14.53 -3.64 -11.34
C HIS A 21 -13.76 -2.52 -10.63
N LEU A 22 -13.31 -2.77 -9.39
CA LEU A 22 -12.48 -1.81 -8.65
C LEU A 22 -11.18 -1.53 -9.39
N LEU A 23 -10.52 -2.57 -9.91
CA LEU A 23 -9.25 -2.45 -10.62
C LEU A 23 -9.38 -1.74 -11.95
N ASP A 24 -10.42 -2.04 -12.72
CA ASP A 24 -10.63 -1.40 -14.02
C ASP A 24 -10.93 0.09 -13.86
N GLN A 25 -11.76 0.46 -12.87
CA GLN A 25 -12.00 1.85 -12.52
C GLN A 25 -10.71 2.54 -12.04
N SER A 26 -9.96 1.87 -11.15
CA SER A 26 -8.72 2.42 -10.61
C SER A 26 -7.68 2.63 -11.71
N ARG A 27 -7.48 1.67 -12.61
CA ARG A 27 -6.53 1.79 -13.72
C ARG A 27 -6.91 2.93 -14.66
N HIS A 28 -8.19 3.06 -15.01
CA HIS A 28 -8.67 4.14 -15.87
C HIS A 28 -8.44 5.53 -15.24
N ASP A 29 -8.90 5.71 -14.01
CA ASP A 29 -8.77 6.99 -13.30
C ASP A 29 -7.31 7.32 -13.02
N ASN A 30 -6.51 6.33 -12.63
CA ASN A 30 -5.10 6.53 -12.32
C ASN A 30 -4.29 6.91 -13.56
N ALA A 31 -4.52 6.23 -14.70
CA ALA A 31 -3.86 6.57 -15.95
C ALA A 31 -4.14 8.02 -16.38
N ARG A 32 -5.38 8.49 -16.22
CA ARG A 32 -5.77 9.88 -16.54
C ARG A 32 -5.14 10.92 -15.63
N ASN A 33 -4.89 10.56 -14.38
CA ASN A 33 -4.35 11.46 -13.36
C ASN A 33 -2.84 11.28 -13.12
N GLY A 34 -2.17 10.45 -13.93
CA GLY A 34 -0.74 10.15 -13.75
C GLY A 34 -0.43 9.48 -12.41
N ILE A 35 -1.37 8.71 -11.85
CA ILE A 35 -1.16 7.91 -10.65
C ILE A 35 -0.65 6.52 -11.03
N THR A 36 0.32 6.02 -10.27
CA THR A 36 0.84 4.66 -10.37
C THR A 36 0.81 3.97 -9.02
N GLY A 37 0.94 2.64 -8.97
CA GLY A 37 0.99 1.92 -7.70
C GLY A 37 0.59 0.46 -7.76
N VAL A 38 0.35 -0.10 -6.58
CA VAL A 38 -0.03 -1.49 -6.36
C VAL A 38 -1.12 -1.61 -5.29
N LEU A 39 -2.08 -2.49 -5.54
CA LEU A 39 -3.16 -2.88 -4.63
C LEU A 39 -2.97 -4.33 -4.20
N PHE A 40 -3.06 -4.55 -2.89
CA PHE A 40 -3.04 -5.85 -2.25
C PHE A 40 -4.38 -6.13 -1.60
N TYR A 41 -4.81 -7.38 -1.71
CA TYR A 41 -6.02 -7.84 -1.05
C TYR A 41 -5.82 -9.21 -0.45
N SER A 42 -6.27 -9.38 0.79
CA SER A 42 -6.33 -10.69 1.45
C SER A 42 -7.46 -10.73 2.47
N HIS A 43 -8.44 -11.61 2.26
CA HIS A 43 -9.52 -11.90 3.21
C HIS A 43 -10.23 -10.66 3.78
N GLY A 44 -10.53 -9.68 2.93
CA GLY A 44 -11.18 -8.43 3.33
C GLY A 44 -10.24 -7.35 3.84
N ASN A 45 -8.94 -7.62 3.97
CA ASN A 45 -7.94 -6.58 4.24
C ASN A 45 -7.39 -6.04 2.91
N ILE A 46 -7.19 -4.72 2.87
CA ILE A 46 -6.70 -4.00 1.71
C ILE A 46 -5.44 -3.24 2.13
N ALA A 47 -4.39 -3.34 1.32
CA ALA A 47 -3.24 -2.44 1.38
C ALA A 47 -3.04 -1.83 0.00
N GLN A 48 -2.79 -0.53 -0.06
CA GLN A 48 -2.52 0.12 -1.33
C GLN A 48 -1.37 1.09 -1.18
N LEU A 49 -0.45 1.03 -2.14
CA LEU A 49 0.60 2.01 -2.34
C LEU A 49 0.30 2.72 -3.66
N PHE A 50 0.29 4.04 -3.66
CA PHE A 50 0.18 4.82 -4.89
C PHE A 50 1.11 6.04 -4.89
N GLU A 51 1.49 6.46 -6.09
CA GLU A 51 2.48 7.49 -6.36
C GLU A 51 1.89 8.51 -7.33
N GLY A 52 2.15 9.79 -7.09
CA GLY A 52 1.58 10.85 -7.93
C GLY A 52 1.97 12.25 -7.50
N GLU A 53 1.56 13.23 -8.29
CA GLU A 53 1.72 14.64 -7.92
C GLU A 53 0.96 14.97 -6.65
N ASP A 54 1.51 15.88 -5.84
CA ASP A 54 1.10 16.06 -4.45
C ASP A 54 -0.40 16.33 -4.30
N ALA A 55 -0.91 17.32 -5.05
CA ALA A 55 -2.33 17.68 -5.03
C ALA A 55 -3.25 16.56 -5.55
N ILE A 56 -2.79 15.79 -6.54
CA ILE A 56 -3.55 14.69 -7.13
C ILE A 56 -3.61 13.53 -6.13
N ALA A 57 -2.49 13.18 -5.51
CA ALA A 57 -2.40 12.13 -4.51
C ALA A 57 -3.25 12.46 -3.26
N ASP A 58 -3.25 13.72 -2.81
CA ASP A 58 -4.11 14.16 -1.70
C ASP A 58 -5.60 14.06 -2.03
N THR A 59 -5.99 14.51 -3.23
CA THR A 59 -7.36 14.43 -3.70
C THR A 59 -7.82 12.97 -3.82
N LEU A 60 -6.96 12.10 -4.37
CA LEU A 60 -7.22 10.67 -4.46
C LEU A 60 -7.38 10.05 -3.07
N PHE A 61 -6.46 10.33 -2.14
CA PHE A 61 -6.56 9.81 -0.78
C PHE A 61 -7.84 10.25 -0.08
N ALA A 62 -8.24 11.52 -0.23
CA ALA A 62 -9.48 12.03 0.35
C ALA A 62 -10.72 11.28 -0.17
N ARG A 63 -10.77 10.98 -1.47
CA ARG A 63 -11.83 10.15 -2.08
C ARG A 63 -11.81 8.73 -1.53
N ILE A 64 -10.63 8.11 -1.48
CA ILE A 64 -10.44 6.76 -0.94
C ILE A 64 -10.90 6.70 0.52
N ALA A 65 -10.53 7.67 1.36
CA ALA A 65 -10.90 7.69 2.78
C ALA A 65 -12.41 7.75 3.03
N GLN A 66 -13.19 8.24 2.07
CA GLN A 66 -14.65 8.34 2.14
C GLN A 66 -15.38 7.23 1.38
N ASP A 67 -14.64 6.31 0.76
CA ASP A 67 -15.22 5.24 -0.05
C ASP A 67 -15.97 4.23 0.84
N GLY A 68 -17.28 4.08 0.62
CA GLY A 68 -18.12 3.19 1.41
C GLY A 68 -17.84 1.69 1.23
N ARG A 69 -16.95 1.30 0.31
CA ARG A 69 -16.54 -0.10 0.10
C ARG A 69 -15.58 -0.61 1.17
N HIS A 70 -14.98 0.27 1.96
CA HIS A 70 -14.07 -0.10 3.05
C HIS A 70 -14.23 0.79 4.28
N SER A 71 -13.56 0.40 5.35
CA SER A 71 -13.57 1.05 6.66
C SER A 71 -12.18 0.95 7.29
N HIS A 72 -11.98 1.57 8.45
CA HIS A 72 -10.72 1.51 9.18
C HIS A 72 -9.51 1.96 8.34
N VAL A 73 -9.72 2.98 7.49
CA VAL A 73 -8.68 3.52 6.63
C VAL A 73 -7.60 4.17 7.48
N ARG A 74 -6.38 3.65 7.39
CA ARG A 74 -5.21 4.15 8.11
C ARG A 74 -4.12 4.50 7.11
N LYS A 75 -3.85 5.79 6.95
CA LYS A 75 -2.66 6.26 6.23
C LYS A 75 -1.43 5.91 7.06
N LEU A 76 -0.51 5.16 6.49
CA LEU A 76 0.73 4.75 7.15
C LEU A 76 1.90 5.61 6.73
N ILE A 77 1.94 5.94 5.43
CA ILE A 77 3.06 6.66 4.82
C ILE A 77 2.50 7.74 3.93
N ASP A 78 3.10 8.92 4.04
CA ASP A 78 2.85 10.08 3.20
C ASP A 78 4.18 10.82 3.12
N LYS A 79 4.97 10.54 2.07
CA LYS A 79 6.32 11.10 1.95
C LYS A 79 6.63 11.53 0.52
N PRO A 80 7.45 12.58 0.35
CA PRO A 80 7.95 12.98 -0.96
C PRO A 80 8.85 11.88 -1.55
N ILE A 81 8.81 11.74 -2.87
CA ILE A 81 9.68 10.84 -3.63
C ILE A 81 10.28 11.57 -4.83
N THR A 82 11.51 11.21 -5.19
CA THR A 82 12.22 11.77 -6.37
C THR A 82 12.10 10.87 -7.60
N THR A 83 11.84 9.57 -7.39
CA THR A 83 11.58 8.58 -8.43
C THR A 83 10.42 7.69 -8.05
N ARG A 84 9.66 7.24 -9.05
CA ARG A 84 8.57 6.26 -8.87
C ARG A 84 9.17 4.86 -8.73
N SER A 85 8.74 4.11 -7.74
CA SER A 85 9.06 2.69 -7.60
C SER A 85 8.19 1.83 -8.52
N PHE A 86 7.03 2.34 -8.95
CA PHE A 86 6.02 1.59 -9.71
C PHE A 86 5.62 2.29 -11.01
N SER A 87 6.56 2.95 -11.70
CA SER A 87 6.29 3.85 -12.84
C SER A 87 5.44 3.25 -13.95
N ASP A 88 5.50 1.94 -14.15
CA ASP A 88 4.87 1.26 -15.27
C ASP A 88 3.46 0.74 -14.96
N TRP A 89 3.00 0.89 -13.71
CA TRP A 89 1.75 0.30 -13.25
C TRP A 89 0.76 1.37 -12.81
N SER A 90 -0.23 1.68 -13.64
CA SER A 90 -1.35 2.56 -13.23
C SER A 90 -2.05 2.03 -11.97
N MET A 91 -2.19 0.70 -11.87
CA MET A 91 -2.48 -0.01 -10.63
C MET A 91 -2.23 -1.52 -10.83
N ALA A 92 -1.12 -2.02 -10.30
CA ALA A 92 -0.88 -3.46 -10.19
C ALA A 92 -1.82 -4.06 -9.14
N PHE A 93 -2.17 -5.34 -9.31
CA PHE A 93 -2.96 -6.07 -8.33
C PHE A 93 -2.27 -7.37 -7.99
N HIS A 94 -2.17 -7.68 -6.70
CA HIS A 94 -1.68 -8.97 -6.24
C HIS A 94 -2.54 -9.50 -5.08
N PRO A 95 -3.21 -10.66 -5.24
CA PRO A 95 -3.83 -11.34 -4.13
C PRO A 95 -2.73 -11.91 -3.23
N LEU A 96 -2.69 -11.50 -1.95
CA LEU A 96 -1.72 -12.03 -1.00
C LEU A 96 -2.34 -13.17 -0.17
N ALA A 97 -1.54 -14.19 0.12
CA ALA A 97 -1.84 -15.09 1.22
C ALA A 97 -1.96 -14.29 2.53
N THR A 98 -2.74 -14.79 3.49
CA THR A 98 -2.95 -14.12 4.78
C THR A 98 -1.62 -13.78 5.45
N GLU A 99 -0.70 -14.74 5.43
CA GLU A 99 0.64 -14.66 5.97
C GLU A 99 1.49 -13.58 5.26
N GLY A 100 1.32 -13.45 3.94
CA GLY A 100 2.00 -12.43 3.14
C GLY A 100 1.51 -11.02 3.47
N PHE A 101 0.20 -10.91 3.71
CA PHE A 101 -0.41 -9.66 4.15
C PHE A 101 -0.01 -9.28 5.58
N GLU A 102 0.12 -10.25 6.49
CA GLU A 102 0.63 -10.02 7.85
C GLU A 102 2.09 -9.55 7.84
N ALA A 103 2.95 -10.17 7.02
CA ALA A 103 4.33 -9.74 6.83
C ALA A 103 4.38 -8.30 6.29
N LEU A 104 3.58 -7.97 5.26
CA LEU A 104 3.46 -6.62 4.73
C LEU A 104 3.06 -5.60 5.80
N GLN A 105 2.03 -5.91 6.59
CA GLN A 105 1.60 -5.02 7.68
C GLN A 105 2.71 -4.79 8.69
N GLY A 106 3.47 -5.83 9.04
CA GLY A 106 4.55 -5.68 10.02
C GLY A 106 5.75 -4.89 9.53
N PHE A 107 6.01 -4.88 8.21
CA PHE A 107 6.95 -3.94 7.64
C PHE A 107 6.43 -2.50 7.68
N LEU A 108 5.13 -2.29 7.45
CA LEU A 108 4.55 -0.96 7.36
C LEU A 108 4.19 -0.35 8.73
N LEU A 109 4.11 -1.15 9.80
CA LEU A 109 3.73 -0.72 11.15
C LEU A 109 4.89 -0.93 12.15
N PRO A 110 5.47 0.14 12.73
CA PRO A 110 6.69 0.07 13.57
C PRO A 110 6.59 -0.80 14.84
N HIS A 111 5.40 -1.22 15.25
CA HIS A 111 5.15 -1.83 16.55
C HIS A 111 4.86 -3.33 16.51
N HIS A 112 4.90 -3.96 15.33
CA HIS A 112 4.60 -5.39 15.22
C HIS A 112 5.30 -6.00 14.01
N ILE A 113 6.53 -6.49 14.18
CA ILE A 113 7.20 -7.31 13.16
C ILE A 113 6.87 -8.78 13.47
N PRO A 114 5.85 -9.40 12.85
CA PRO A 114 5.70 -10.84 12.94
C PRO A 114 6.93 -11.49 12.28
N PRO A 115 7.43 -12.64 12.77
CA PRO A 115 8.46 -13.38 12.06
C PRO A 115 7.98 -13.68 10.65
N ALA A 116 8.82 -13.44 9.65
CA ALA A 116 8.47 -13.74 8.26
C ALA A 116 8.05 -15.22 8.16
N PRO A 117 6.81 -15.53 7.74
CA PRO A 117 6.34 -16.89 7.67
C PRO A 117 7.23 -17.70 6.71
N SER A 118 7.78 -18.81 7.20
CA SER A 118 8.70 -19.67 6.44
C SER A 118 8.03 -20.40 5.26
N SER A 119 6.70 -20.33 5.17
CA SER A 119 5.87 -20.95 4.13
C SER A 119 5.36 -19.97 3.07
N LEU A 120 5.86 -18.73 3.03
CA LEU A 120 5.42 -17.76 2.03
C LEU A 120 5.73 -18.25 0.61
N PRO A 121 4.76 -18.18 -0.32
CA PRO A 121 5.06 -18.32 -1.74
C PRO A 121 6.13 -17.31 -2.15
N ILE A 122 7.05 -17.73 -3.02
CA ILE A 122 8.17 -16.88 -3.48
C ILE A 122 7.66 -15.54 -4.04
N ALA A 123 6.54 -15.55 -4.76
CA ALA A 123 5.94 -14.35 -5.32
C ALA A 123 5.53 -13.35 -4.23
N ASP A 124 4.87 -13.81 -3.16
CA ASP A 124 4.43 -12.96 -2.05
C ASP A 124 5.64 -12.39 -1.30
N ALA A 125 6.66 -13.22 -1.05
CA ALA A 125 7.90 -12.79 -0.40
C ALA A 125 8.63 -11.70 -1.20
N LEU A 126 8.80 -11.89 -2.52
CA LEU A 126 9.43 -10.92 -3.40
C LEU A 126 8.65 -9.60 -3.44
N LEU A 127 7.32 -9.67 -3.44
CA LEU A 127 6.49 -8.49 -3.55
C LEU A 127 6.45 -7.69 -2.23
N VAL A 128 6.40 -8.39 -1.10
CA VAL A 128 6.55 -7.76 0.23
C VAL A 128 7.92 -7.07 0.32
N GLU A 129 8.99 -7.72 -0.12
CA GLU A 129 10.33 -7.14 -0.13
C GLU A 129 10.42 -5.92 -1.07
N LEU A 130 9.78 -5.99 -2.24
CA LEU A 130 9.73 -4.86 -3.17
C LEU A 130 9.02 -3.64 -2.56
N VAL A 131 7.90 -3.85 -1.86
CA VAL A 131 7.23 -2.76 -1.13
C VAL A 131 8.12 -2.25 -0.01
N ARG A 132 8.76 -3.13 0.76
CA ARG A 132 9.69 -2.74 1.81
C ARG A 132 10.81 -1.87 1.24
N LEU A 133 11.43 -2.26 0.12
CA LEU A 133 12.47 -1.48 -0.56
C LEU A 133 11.94 -0.15 -1.09
N ALA A 134 10.74 -0.11 -1.65
CA ALA A 134 10.10 1.15 -2.09
C ALA A 134 9.83 2.10 -0.90
N VAL A 135 9.48 1.53 0.25
CA VAL A 135 9.12 2.27 1.46
C VAL A 135 10.34 2.71 2.26
N PHE A 136 11.33 1.86 2.46
CA PHE A 136 12.47 2.09 3.36
C PHE A 136 13.80 2.28 2.61
N GLY A 137 13.87 1.95 1.33
CA GLY A 137 15.13 1.88 0.59
C GLY A 137 15.93 0.59 0.89
N PRO A 138 17.13 0.44 0.31
CA PRO A 138 17.94 -0.78 0.40
C PRO A 138 18.75 -0.96 1.70
N ASP A 139 18.63 -0.07 2.69
CA ASP A 139 19.47 -0.11 3.90
C ASP A 139 18.98 -1.14 4.94
N PRO A 140 19.78 -2.18 5.28
CA PRO A 140 19.42 -3.17 6.29
C PRO A 140 19.57 -2.69 7.74
N ALA A 141 20.10 -1.49 8.01
CA ALA A 141 20.40 -1.01 9.37
C ALA A 141 19.47 0.08 9.93
N GLN A 142 18.53 0.62 9.14
CA GLN A 142 17.61 1.66 9.62
C GLN A 142 16.20 1.56 9.02
N PRO A 143 15.22 1.03 9.76
CA PRO A 143 13.84 1.49 9.63
C PRO A 143 13.70 2.80 10.44
N TYR A 144 13.33 3.87 9.74
CA TYR A 144 12.91 5.20 10.23
C TYR A 144 12.66 5.29 11.76
N GLN A 145 13.57 5.95 12.49
CA GLN A 145 13.26 6.43 13.84
C GLN A 145 12.30 7.62 13.72
N HIS A 146 11.07 7.45 14.19
CA HIS A 146 10.16 8.56 14.45
C HIS A 146 10.64 9.28 15.73
N THR A 147 11.71 10.07 15.64
CA THR A 147 11.98 11.09 16.66
C THR A 147 11.15 12.32 16.32
N LEU A 148 9.91 12.36 16.83
CA LEU A 148 9.34 13.65 17.18
C LEU A 148 10.10 14.15 18.41
N PRO A 149 10.58 15.41 18.41
CA PRO A 149 11.38 15.94 19.51
C PRO A 149 10.57 15.87 20.80
N SER A 150 11.20 15.34 21.84
CA SER A 150 10.70 15.48 23.20
C SER A 150 10.64 16.96 23.59
N ALA A 151 9.69 17.25 24.48
CA ALA A 151 9.71 18.31 25.50
C ALA A 151 8.96 19.62 25.11
N PRO A 152 8.55 20.44 26.11
CA PRO A 152 8.99 20.47 27.51
C PRO A 152 8.24 19.51 28.45
#